data_AF-A0A928A9D0-F1
#
_entry.id   AF-A0A928A9D0-F1
#
_cell.length_a   1.000
_cell.length_b   1.000
_cell.length_c   1.000
_cell.angle_alpha   90.00
_cell.angle_beta   90.00
_cell.angle_gamma   90.00
#
_symmetry.space_group_name_H-M   'P 1'
#
loop_
_entity.id
_entity.type
_entity.pdbx_description
1 polymer ?
#
loop_
_entity_poly.entity_id
_entity_poly.type
_entity_poly.pdbx_seq_one_letter_code
_entity_poly.pdbx_strand_id
1 'polypeptide(L)'
;MQEKEKKILDVAQYIIDNKATIKETAEHFKMSESSIKKYINDYDKLINIDEAKYLAVKYVQSEIELKGQRKGAEIGKRGKAIDERKIIEIAKKMITNGWTLQIASSYYNMPTSTIYDRVTDIKDENLRRSIYELFEDNSKNRGGRQ
;
A
#
# COMPACT_ATOMS: atom_id res chain seq x y z
N MET A 1 -20.42 -8.77 -41.70
CA MET A 1 -19.90 -8.10 -40.49
C MET A 1 -19.65 -6.65 -40.80
N GLN A 2 -20.16 -5.75 -39.97
CA GLN A 2 -19.84 -4.33 -40.09
C GLN A 2 -18.37 -4.12 -39.68
N GLU A 3 -17.63 -3.25 -40.38
CA GLU A 3 -16.20 -2.97 -40.11
C GLU A 3 -15.92 -2.65 -38.63
N LYS A 4 -16.92 -2.07 -37.95
CA LYS A 4 -16.91 -1.71 -36.54
C LYS A 4 -16.91 -2.93 -35.60
N GLU A 5 -17.66 -3.98 -35.91
CA GLU A 5 -17.73 -5.22 -35.11
C GLU A 5 -16.39 -5.95 -35.16
N LYS A 6 -15.78 -6.01 -36.35
CA LYS A 6 -14.45 -6.60 -36.54
C LYS A 6 -13.39 -5.88 -35.70
N LYS A 7 -13.39 -4.54 -35.68
CA LYS A 7 -12.50 -3.75 -34.83
C LYS A 7 -12.69 -4.03 -33.34
N ILE A 8 -13.94 -4.21 -32.87
CA ILE A 8 -14.22 -4.56 -31.47
C ILE A 8 -13.64 -5.94 -31.12
N LEU A 9 -13.79 -6.91 -32.01
CA LEU A 9 -13.25 -8.27 -31.83
C LEU A 9 -11.72 -8.29 -31.85
N ASP A 10 -11.08 -7.53 -32.75
CA ASP A 10 -9.62 -7.44 -32.83
C ASP A 10 -9.03 -6.80 -31.56
N VAL A 11 -9.68 -5.76 -31.04
CA VAL A 11 -9.30 -5.12 -29.76
C VAL A 11 -9.43 -6.11 -28.59
N ALA A 12 -10.54 -6.85 -28.51
CA ALA A 12 -10.76 -7.84 -27.46
C ALA A 12 -9.72 -8.98 -27.54
N GLN A 13 -9.44 -9.46 -28.75
CA GLN A 13 -8.45 -10.52 -28.97
C GLN A 13 -7.05 -10.07 -28.54
N TYR A 14 -6.65 -8.85 -28.91
CA TYR A 14 -5.36 -8.30 -28.53
C TYR A 14 -5.18 -8.24 -27.01
N ILE A 15 -6.22 -7.81 -26.27
CA ILE A 15 -6.20 -7.77 -24.79
C ILE A 15 -6.00 -9.17 -24.22
N ILE A 16 -6.70 -10.17 -24.76
CA ILE A 16 -6.63 -11.56 -24.27
C ILE A 16 -5.23 -12.14 -24.52
N ASP A 17 -4.73 -12.04 -25.76
CA ASP A 17 -3.48 -12.67 -26.18
C ASP A 17 -2.26 -12.07 -25.49
N ASN A 18 -2.26 -10.74 -25.31
CA ASN A 18 -1.11 -10.01 -24.77
C ASN A 18 -1.23 -9.71 -23.28
N LYS A 19 -2.38 -10.03 -22.66
CA LYS A 19 -2.73 -9.57 -21.31
C LYS A 19 -2.52 -8.07 -21.14
N ALA A 20 -2.87 -7.31 -22.19
CA ALA A 20 -2.56 -5.90 -22.30
C ALA A 20 -3.52 -5.06 -21.45
N THR A 21 -3.00 -3.98 -20.87
CA THR A 21 -3.80 -2.93 -20.24
C THR A 21 -4.59 -2.15 -21.28
N ILE A 22 -5.60 -1.41 -20.83
CA ILE A 22 -6.37 -0.49 -21.68
C ILE A 22 -5.44 0.54 -22.35
N LYS A 23 -4.42 1.00 -21.63
CA LYS A 23 -3.46 1.98 -22.14
C LYS A 23 -2.60 1.40 -23.26
N GLU A 24 -1.99 0.22 -23.04
CA GLU A 24 -1.18 -0.45 -24.07
C GLU A 24 -2.01 -0.78 -25.32
N THR A 25 -3.26 -1.20 -25.11
CA THR A 25 -4.19 -1.45 -26.22
C THR A 25 -4.51 -0.16 -26.98
N ALA A 26 -4.77 0.94 -26.26
CA ALA A 26 -5.02 2.25 -26.86
C ALA A 26 -3.82 2.73 -27.70
N GLU A 27 -2.60 2.54 -27.20
CA GLU A 27 -1.36 2.85 -27.92
C GLU A 27 -1.21 1.99 -29.19
N HIS A 28 -1.46 0.67 -29.09
CA HIS A 28 -1.35 -0.26 -30.22
C HIS A 28 -2.31 0.11 -31.37
N PHE A 29 -3.58 0.37 -31.04
CA PHE A 29 -4.59 0.70 -32.03
C PHE A 29 -4.63 2.20 -32.39
N LYS A 30 -3.77 3.04 -31.79
CA LYS A 30 -3.76 4.50 -31.95
C LYS A 30 -5.13 5.13 -31.66
N MET A 31 -5.75 4.67 -30.57
CA MET A 31 -7.07 5.11 -30.13
C MET A 31 -6.98 5.75 -28.74
N SER A 32 -8.03 6.45 -28.32
CA SER A 32 -8.13 6.89 -26.92
C SER A 32 -8.54 5.73 -26.00
N GLU A 33 -8.05 5.73 -24.77
CA GLU A 33 -8.43 4.75 -23.75
C GLU A 33 -9.95 4.67 -23.54
N SER A 34 -10.63 5.83 -23.60
CA SER A 34 -12.09 5.92 -23.54
C SER A 34 -12.79 5.17 -24.67
N SER A 35 -12.19 5.14 -25.87
CA SER A 35 -12.72 4.39 -27.01
C SER A 35 -12.56 2.89 -26.82
N ILE A 36 -11.39 2.45 -26.34
CA ILE A 36 -11.14 1.05 -25.99
C ILE A 36 -12.13 0.59 -24.91
N LYS A 37 -12.29 1.37 -23.83
CA LYS A 37 -13.30 1.12 -22.78
C LYS A 37 -14.70 0.98 -23.36
N LYS A 38 -15.11 1.88 -24.26
CA LYS A 38 -16.40 1.81 -24.93
C LYS A 38 -16.56 0.54 -25.77
N TYR A 39 -15.51 0.00 -26.38
CA TYR A 39 -15.61 -1.23 -27.17
C TYR A 39 -15.77 -2.48 -26.31
N ILE A 40 -15.11 -2.54 -25.16
CA ILE A 40 -15.07 -3.75 -24.32
C ILE A 40 -16.10 -3.75 -23.18
N ASN A 41 -16.54 -2.58 -22.69
CA ASN A 41 -17.39 -2.47 -21.50
C ASN A 41 -18.84 -2.08 -21.78
N ASP A 42 -19.16 -1.47 -22.93
CA ASP A 42 -20.57 -1.21 -23.25
C ASP A 42 -21.28 -2.54 -23.54
N TYR A 43 -22.41 -2.72 -22.87
CA TYR A 43 -23.30 -3.87 -23.04
C TYR A 43 -23.79 -3.98 -24.50
N ASP A 44 -23.88 -2.87 -25.22
CA ASP A 44 -24.34 -2.85 -26.62
C ASP A 44 -23.28 -3.28 -27.65
N LYS A 45 -22.07 -3.69 -27.21
CA LYS A 45 -20.96 -3.98 -28.11
C LYS A 45 -20.42 -5.39 -27.93
N LEU A 46 -19.38 -5.60 -27.11
CA LEU A 46 -18.66 -6.86 -27.11
C LEU A 46 -19.51 -8.03 -26.59
N ILE A 47 -20.29 -7.85 -25.52
CA ILE A 47 -21.14 -8.93 -24.98
C ILE A 47 -22.23 -9.38 -25.96
N ASN A 48 -22.80 -8.43 -26.73
CA ASN A 48 -23.80 -8.74 -27.76
C ASN A 48 -23.19 -9.34 -29.03
N ILE A 49 -21.90 -9.12 -29.30
CA ILE A 49 -21.19 -9.70 -30.45
C ILE A 49 -20.65 -11.10 -30.09
N ASP A 50 -19.96 -11.21 -28.95
CA ASP A 50 -19.27 -12.41 -28.48
C ASP A 50 -19.14 -12.39 -26.94
N GLU A 51 -20.11 -13.01 -26.28
CA GLU A 51 -20.16 -13.15 -24.82
C GLU A 51 -18.93 -13.87 -24.25
N ALA A 52 -18.43 -14.90 -24.95
CA ALA A 52 -17.28 -15.67 -24.50
C ALA A 52 -16.02 -14.80 -24.47
N LYS A 53 -15.79 -13.99 -25.51
CA LYS A 53 -14.67 -13.03 -25.53
C LYS A 53 -14.85 -11.93 -24.50
N TYR A 54 -16.06 -11.46 -24.27
CA TYR A 54 -16.33 -10.49 -23.21
C TYR A 54 -15.89 -11.04 -21.84
N LEU A 55 -16.30 -12.26 -21.48
CA LEU A 55 -15.90 -12.91 -20.24
C LEU A 55 -14.38 -13.11 -20.15
N ALA A 56 -13.73 -13.51 -21.24
CA ALA A 56 -12.28 -13.66 -21.29
C ALA A 56 -11.54 -12.32 -21.07
N VAL A 57 -12.00 -11.23 -21.68
CA VAL A 57 -11.46 -9.88 -21.44
C VAL A 57 -11.62 -9.47 -19.98
N LYS A 58 -12.79 -9.73 -19.37
CA LYS A 58 -13.04 -9.42 -17.95
C LYS A 58 -12.11 -10.19 -17.02
N TYR A 59 -11.89 -11.47 -17.31
CA TYR A 59 -10.94 -12.29 -16.55
C TYR A 59 -9.51 -11.71 -16.60
N VAL A 60 -9.04 -11.35 -17.80
CA VAL A 60 -7.72 -10.72 -17.97
C VAL A 60 -7.62 -9.38 -17.24
N GLN A 61 -8.67 -8.55 -17.29
CA GLN A 61 -8.69 -7.29 -16.54
C GLN A 61 -8.58 -7.51 -15.02
N SER A 62 -9.27 -8.51 -14.48
CA SER A 62 -9.18 -8.87 -13.06
C SER A 62 -7.77 -9.30 -12.66
N GLU A 63 -7.12 -10.13 -13.47
CA GLU A 63 -5.72 -10.56 -13.23
C GLU A 63 -4.74 -9.37 -13.22
N ILE A 64 -4.89 -8.43 -14.15
CA ILE A 64 -4.09 -7.21 -14.21
C ILE A 64 -4.32 -6.36 -12.96
N GLU A 65 -5.57 -6.20 -12.53
CA GLU A 65 -5.93 -5.44 -11.34
C GLU A 65 -5.32 -6.06 -10.07
N LEU A 66 -5.45 -7.38 -9.89
CA LEU A 66 -4.85 -8.10 -8.77
C LEU A 66 -3.33 -7.94 -8.72
N LYS A 67 -2.66 -7.98 -9.88
CA LYS A 67 -1.22 -7.72 -9.98
C LYS A 67 -0.89 -6.27 -9.57
N GLY A 68 -1.70 -5.31 -10.01
CA GLY A 68 -1.58 -3.91 -9.62
C GLY A 68 -1.74 -3.70 -8.11
N GLN A 69 -2.75 -4.34 -7.50
CA GLN A 69 -3.01 -4.27 -6.07
C GLN A 69 -1.88 -4.88 -5.25
N ARG A 70 -1.33 -6.04 -5.66
CA ARG A 70 -0.16 -6.66 -5.00
C ARG A 70 1.05 -5.74 -5.03
N LYS A 71 1.35 -5.16 -6.20
CA LYS A 71 2.44 -4.19 -6.36
C LYS A 71 2.21 -2.93 -5.52
N GLY A 72 0.98 -2.44 -5.47
CA GLY A 72 0.58 -1.32 -4.62
C GLY A 72 0.72 -1.63 -3.13
N ALA A 73 0.41 -2.85 -2.70
CA ALA A 73 0.60 -3.30 -1.32
C ALA A 73 2.09 -3.42 -0.94
N GLU A 74 2.95 -3.83 -1.87
CA GLU A 74 4.40 -3.81 -1.66
C GLU A 74 4.95 -2.38 -1.55
N ILE A 75 4.52 -1.48 -2.42
CA ILE A 75 4.93 -0.06 -2.41
C ILE A 75 4.36 0.69 -1.19
N GLY A 76 3.14 0.35 -0.76
CA GLY A 76 2.43 0.93 0.38
C GLY A 76 2.98 0.52 1.74
N LYS A 77 3.92 -0.43 1.80
CA LYS A 77 4.73 -0.68 3.00
C LYS A 77 5.68 0.51 3.19
N ARG A 78 5.16 1.55 3.87
CA ARG A 78 5.88 2.72 4.38
C ARG A 78 7.28 2.33 4.85
N GLY A 79 8.25 3.16 4.44
CA GLY A 79 9.69 2.89 4.44
C GLY A 79 10.27 2.24 5.70
N LYS A 80 11.35 1.46 5.47
CA LYS A 80 12.21 0.78 6.45
C LYS A 80 11.61 0.75 7.85
N ALA A 81 10.84 -0.30 8.15
CA ALA A 81 10.49 -0.64 9.52
C ALA A 81 11.77 -0.52 10.37
N ILE A 82 11.74 0.33 11.39
CA ILE A 82 12.84 0.37 12.35
C ILE A 82 12.92 -1.03 12.93
N ASP A 83 14.12 -1.62 12.88
CA ASP A 83 14.36 -2.97 13.38
C ASP A 83 13.84 -3.07 14.83
N GLU A 84 13.04 -4.10 15.11
CA GLU A 84 12.47 -4.38 16.42
C GLU A 84 13.56 -4.47 17.49
N ARG A 85 14.75 -5.00 17.14
CA ARG A 85 15.91 -5.05 18.04
C ARG A 85 16.36 -3.66 18.47
N LYS A 86 16.35 -2.70 17.54
CA LYS A 86 16.72 -1.31 17.81
C LYS A 86 15.68 -0.64 18.71
N ILE A 87 14.39 -0.91 18.51
CA ILE A 87 13.32 -0.39 19.38
C ILE A 87 13.45 -0.94 20.81
N ILE A 88 13.73 -2.23 20.96
CA ILE A 88 13.96 -2.86 22.27
C ILE A 88 15.21 -2.25 22.95
N GLU A 89 16.29 -2.00 22.21
CA GLU A 89 17.48 -1.33 22.75
C GLU A 89 17.15 0.07 23.27
N ILE A 90 16.41 0.86 22.49
CA ILE A 90 15.99 2.21 22.87
C ILE A 90 15.19 2.15 24.17
N ALA A 91 14.16 1.28 24.24
CA ALA A 91 13.32 1.12 25.43
C ALA A 91 14.15 0.73 26.67
N LYS A 92 15.04 -0.26 26.55
CA LYS A 92 15.90 -0.69 27.66
C LYS A 92 16.82 0.42 28.15
N LYS A 93 17.45 1.20 27.25
CA LYS A 93 18.28 2.34 27.66
C LYS A 93 17.45 3.45 28.31
N MET A 94 16.22 3.67 27.84
CA MET A 94 15.34 4.65 28.46
C MET A 94 14.99 4.28 29.90
N ILE A 95 14.63 3.02 30.15
CA ILE A 95 14.35 2.51 31.50
C ILE A 95 15.60 2.57 32.37
N THR A 96 16.72 2.02 31.90
CA THR A 96 17.95 1.88 32.69
C THR A 96 18.50 3.24 33.12
N ASN A 97 18.40 4.25 32.26
CA ASN A 97 18.97 5.58 32.52
C ASN A 97 17.92 6.63 32.92
N GLY A 98 16.64 6.24 33.07
CA GLY A 98 15.56 7.19 33.34
C GLY A 98 15.38 8.26 32.26
N TRP A 99 15.62 7.95 30.98
CA TRP A 99 15.58 8.96 29.92
C TRP A 99 14.18 9.39 29.56
N THR A 100 14.02 10.69 29.30
CA THR A 100 12.83 11.24 28.65
C THR A 100 12.85 10.99 27.15
N LEU A 101 11.69 11.08 26.49
CA LEU A 101 11.59 11.00 25.03
C LEU A 101 12.50 12.01 24.32
N GLN A 102 12.66 13.23 24.87
CA GLN A 102 13.57 14.24 24.32
C GLN A 102 15.03 13.77 24.32
N ILE A 103 15.51 13.19 25.41
CA ILE A 103 16.89 12.69 25.52
C ILE A 103 17.10 11.54 24.53
N ALA A 104 16.17 10.59 24.49
CA ALA A 104 16.24 9.49 23.54
C ALA A 104 16.19 9.99 22.08
N SER A 105 15.37 10.99 21.79
CA SER A 105 15.25 11.62 20.48
C SER A 105 16.56 12.22 20.01
N SER A 106 17.22 12.99 20.88
CA SER A 106 18.54 13.56 20.59
C SER A 106 19.61 12.49 20.43
N TYR A 107 19.63 11.47 21.30
CA TYR A 107 20.65 10.42 21.29
C TYR A 107 20.57 9.54 20.03
N TYR A 108 19.36 9.15 19.62
CA TYR A 108 19.15 8.26 18.47
C TYR A 108 18.87 9.00 17.15
N ASN A 109 18.88 10.34 17.18
CA ASN A 109 18.51 11.20 16.07
C ASN A 109 17.18 10.77 15.43
N MET A 110 16.15 10.61 16.26
CA MET A 110 14.84 10.09 15.87
C MET A 110 13.72 10.96 16.47
N PRO A 111 12.64 11.26 15.73
CA PRO A 111 11.54 12.05 16.28
C PRO A 111 10.95 11.43 17.56
N THR A 112 10.59 12.28 18.53
CA THR A 112 9.99 11.84 19.80
C THR A 112 8.70 11.05 19.58
N SER A 113 7.86 11.45 18.61
CA SER A 113 6.64 10.73 18.21
C SER A 113 6.97 9.32 17.70
N THR A 114 7.96 9.21 16.82
CA THR A 114 8.40 7.91 16.30
C THR A 114 8.92 7.00 17.42
N ILE A 115 9.70 7.53 18.37
CA ILE A 115 10.14 6.74 19.51
C ILE A 115 8.94 6.28 20.34
N TYR A 116 8.06 7.21 20.72
CA TYR A 116 6.87 6.94 21.52
C TYR A 116 6.02 5.83 20.90
N ASP A 117 5.56 6.02 19.65
CA ASP A 117 4.72 5.06 18.93
C ASP A 117 5.36 3.66 18.93
N ARG A 118 6.67 3.59 18.65
CA ARG A 118 7.37 2.31 18.52
C ARG A 118 7.59 1.62 19.86
N VAL A 119 7.91 2.34 20.93
CA VAL A 119 8.14 1.71 22.24
C VAL A 119 6.84 1.30 22.92
N THR A 120 5.73 2.00 22.65
CA THR A 120 4.39 1.61 23.15
C THR A 120 3.80 0.42 22.39
N ASP A 121 4.23 0.20 21.15
CA ASP A 121 3.83 -0.94 20.32
C ASP A 121 4.65 -2.22 20.57
N ILE A 122 5.57 -2.21 21.54
CA ILE A 122 6.35 -3.40 21.92
C ILE A 122 5.41 -4.51 22.44
N LYS A 123 5.59 -5.73 21.92
CA LYS A 123 4.76 -6.90 22.29
C LYS A 123 5.08 -7.47 23.67
N ASP A 124 6.31 -7.30 24.14
CA ASP A 124 6.72 -7.71 25.50
C ASP A 124 5.98 -6.85 26.54
N GLU A 125 5.03 -7.46 27.23
CA GLU A 125 4.17 -6.77 28.20
C GLU A 125 4.94 -6.20 29.39
N ASN A 126 5.99 -6.89 29.85
CA ASN A 126 6.79 -6.44 30.98
C ASN A 126 7.58 -5.19 30.59
N LEU A 127 8.25 -5.25 29.43
CA LEU A 127 9.03 -4.12 28.94
C LEU A 127 8.13 -2.91 28.64
N ARG A 128 6.96 -3.14 28.04
CA ARG A 128 5.98 -2.10 27.75
C ARG A 128 5.46 -1.45 29.04
N ARG A 129 5.17 -2.24 30.07
CA ARG A 129 4.73 -1.73 31.38
C ARG A 129 5.78 -0.82 32.02
N SER A 130 7.05 -1.24 32.04
CA SER A 130 8.14 -0.42 32.57
C SER A 130 8.34 0.90 31.81
N ILE A 131 8.07 0.92 30.50
CA ILE A 131 8.08 2.17 29.71
C ILE A 131 6.95 3.11 30.13
N TYR A 132 5.74 2.60 30.37
CA TYR A 132 4.63 3.42 30.85
C TYR A 132 4.90 4.00 32.24
N GLU A 133 5.41 3.19 33.17
CA GLU A 133 5.81 3.64 34.51
C GLU A 133 6.85 4.77 34.42
N LEU A 134 7.88 4.61 33.56
CA LEU A 134 8.86 5.66 33.29
C LEU A 134 8.23 6.95 32.73
N PHE A 135 7.23 6.84 31.85
CA PHE A 135 6.53 8.02 31.30
C PHE A 135 5.72 8.75 32.37
N GLU A 136 5.05 8.02 33.25
CA GLU A 136 4.32 8.61 34.38
C GLU A 136 5.27 9.34 35.32
N ASP A 137 6.39 8.74 35.69
CA ASP A 137 7.38 9.35 36.59
C ASP A 137 8.00 10.60 35.98
N ASN A 138 8.33 10.55 34.68
CA ASN A 138 8.80 11.71 33.94
C ASN A 138 7.74 12.84 33.86
N SER A 139 6.45 12.49 33.85
CA SER A 139 5.37 13.48 33.86
C SER A 139 5.21 14.14 35.23
N LYS A 140 5.27 13.36 36.32
CA LYS A 140 5.18 13.83 37.71
C LYS A 140 6.35 14.77 38.04
N ASN A 141 7.56 14.43 37.60
CA ASN A 141 8.76 15.24 37.81
C ASN A 141 8.73 16.58 37.04
N ARG A 142 7.91 16.72 35.98
CA ARG A 142 7.74 17.99 35.26
C ARG A 142 6.72 18.94 35.92
N GLY A 143 5.78 18.39 36.70
CA GLY A 143 4.76 19.16 37.43
C GLY A 143 5.21 19.69 38.80
N GLY A 144 6.39 19.29 39.28
CA GLY A 144 6.90 19.62 40.62
C GLY A 144 7.74 20.90 40.75
N ARG A 145 7.55 21.90 39.87
CA ARG A 145 8.06 23.26 40.12
C ARG A 145 6.95 24.09 40.78
N GLN A 146 6.93 24.07 42.10
CA GLN A 146 6.46 25.21 42.90
C GLN A 146 7.64 26.14 43.17
#